data_AF-A0A226ELE5-F1
#
_entry.id   AF-A0A226ELE5-F1
#
_cell.length_a   1.000
_cell.length_b   1.000
_cell.length_c   1.000
_cell.angle_alpha   90.00
_cell.angle_beta   90.00
_cell.angle_gamma   90.00
#
_symmetry.space_group_name_H-M   'P 1'
#
loop_
_entity.id
_entity.type
_entity.pdbx_description
1 polymer ?
#
loop_
_entity_poly.entity_id
_entity_poly.type
_entity_poly.pdbx_seq_one_letter_code
_entity_poly.pdbx_strand_id
1 'polypeptide(L)'
;MHILAKSAISWVLLFICAVGNVTSQDVVLEGIALSDWGVWGEMELCPPGSFVYGMRLKVHQDQGAFEDDTALNGIELLCISGAASKQRNNTASLTRQDFGTVSSSVGHKGDFGLFVECPDPWFVNGFQFRSERPDLIGPLGDDTAGNNIRLICNDVDFTVLEGYGTGWGDWTAELKCPRGLRICGIQTRVEGPNGDDDTTLNDLNMGCCTVG
;
A
#
# COMPACT_ATOMS: atom_id res chain seq x y z
N MET A 1 -48.70 14.27 -56.01
CA MET A 1 -48.33 14.69 -54.65
C MET A 1 -47.41 13.61 -54.08
N HIS A 2 -46.09 13.78 -54.27
CA HIS A 2 -45.07 12.84 -53.79
C HIS A 2 -44.73 13.15 -52.34
N ILE A 3 -45.00 12.23 -51.43
CA ILE A 3 -44.48 12.29 -50.06
C ILE A 3 -43.27 11.34 -50.02
N LEU A 4 -42.07 11.92 -50.05
CA LEU A 4 -40.83 11.20 -49.78
C LEU A 4 -40.71 11.03 -48.27
N ALA A 5 -40.86 9.80 -47.77
CA ALA A 5 -40.52 9.46 -46.40
C ALA A 5 -38.99 9.44 -46.26
N LYS A 6 -38.42 10.38 -45.49
CA LYS A 6 -37.01 10.37 -45.13
C LYS A 6 -36.79 9.27 -44.10
N SER A 7 -36.09 8.20 -44.49
CA SER A 7 -35.58 7.17 -43.59
C SER A 7 -34.56 7.80 -42.63
N ALA A 8 -34.88 7.83 -41.34
CA ALA A 8 -33.94 8.22 -40.30
C ALA A 8 -33.11 6.99 -39.91
N ILE A 9 -31.85 6.95 -40.38
CA ILE A 9 -30.87 5.96 -39.94
C ILE A 9 -30.46 6.34 -38.51
N SER A 10 -30.97 5.59 -37.53
CA SER A 10 -30.56 5.71 -36.14
C SER A 10 -29.18 5.11 -35.97
N TRP A 11 -28.18 5.97 -35.79
CA TRP A 11 -26.83 5.56 -35.38
C TRP A 11 -26.88 5.23 -33.90
N VAL A 12 -27.14 3.96 -33.57
CA VAL A 12 -26.88 3.45 -32.21
C VAL A 12 -25.36 3.43 -32.06
N LEU A 13 -24.82 4.45 -31.40
CA LEU A 13 -23.47 4.43 -30.88
C LEU A 13 -23.41 3.29 -29.85
N LEU A 14 -22.94 2.12 -30.27
CA LEU A 14 -22.47 1.08 -29.38
C LEU A 14 -21.28 1.67 -28.63
N PHE A 15 -21.53 2.17 -27.41
CA PHE A 15 -20.51 2.33 -26.40
C PHE A 15 -19.99 0.92 -26.11
N ILE A 16 -18.99 0.47 -26.87
CA ILE A 16 -18.13 -0.61 -26.43
C ILE A 16 -17.40 -0.01 -25.23
N CYS A 17 -17.94 -0.22 -24.04
CA CYS A 17 -17.16 -0.10 -22.84
C CYS A 17 -16.05 -1.14 -23.02
N ALA A 18 -14.86 -0.69 -23.43
CA ALA A 18 -13.69 -1.51 -23.25
C ALA A 18 -13.66 -1.79 -21.75
N VAL A 19 -13.99 -3.02 -21.37
CA VAL A 19 -13.71 -3.53 -20.05
C VAL A 19 -12.20 -3.59 -20.02
N GLY A 20 -11.56 -2.46 -19.69
CA GLY A 20 -10.18 -2.49 -19.27
C GLY A 20 -10.12 -3.52 -18.15
N ASN A 21 -9.18 -4.46 -18.23
CA ASN A 21 -8.98 -5.43 -17.17
C ASN A 21 -8.70 -4.65 -15.88
N VAL A 22 -9.75 -4.42 -15.08
CA VAL A 22 -9.59 -4.01 -13.69
C VAL A 22 -9.02 -5.25 -13.03
N THR A 23 -7.72 -5.26 -12.81
CA THR A 23 -7.07 -6.30 -12.01
C THR A 23 -7.56 -6.10 -10.59
N SER A 24 -8.58 -6.84 -10.18
CA SER A 24 -9.01 -6.88 -8.79
C SER A 24 -7.99 -7.67 -7.96
N GLN A 25 -7.73 -7.24 -6.73
CA GLN A 25 -7.09 -8.08 -5.74
C GLN A 25 -7.95 -9.33 -5.45
N ASP A 26 -7.31 -10.47 -5.21
CA ASP A 26 -7.98 -11.76 -4.96
C ASP A 26 -8.37 -11.92 -3.49
N VAL A 27 -7.50 -11.45 -2.58
CA VAL A 27 -7.68 -11.52 -1.13
C VAL A 27 -7.21 -10.21 -0.51
N VAL A 28 -7.89 -9.72 0.51
CA VAL A 28 -7.45 -8.59 1.33
C VAL A 28 -6.97 -9.14 2.67
N LEU A 29 -5.74 -8.81 3.05
CA LEU A 29 -5.24 -8.98 4.41
C LEU A 29 -5.69 -7.74 5.20
N GLU A 30 -6.66 -7.95 6.08
CA GLU A 30 -7.16 -6.89 6.95
C GLU A 30 -6.18 -6.67 8.11
N GLY A 31 -5.76 -5.43 8.30
CA GLY A 31 -4.96 -5.02 9.44
C GLY A 31 -5.71 -5.30 10.75
N ILE A 32 -4.94 -5.39 11.84
CA ILE A 32 -5.57 -5.42 13.16
C ILE A 32 -5.85 -3.96 13.49
N ALA A 33 -7.10 -3.53 13.30
CA ALA A 33 -7.53 -2.21 13.73
C ALA A 33 -7.34 -2.08 15.24
N LEU A 34 -6.26 -1.41 15.63
CA LEU A 34 -5.96 -1.07 17.02
C LEU A 34 -6.69 0.22 17.44
N SER A 35 -7.29 0.94 16.48
CA SER A 35 -8.28 1.97 16.70
C SER A 35 -9.35 2.07 15.60
N ASP A 36 -10.45 2.73 15.98
CA ASP A 36 -11.53 3.11 15.09
C ASP A 36 -11.42 4.56 14.57
N TRP A 37 -10.25 5.19 14.72
CA TRP A 37 -10.01 6.57 14.30
C TRP A 37 -9.51 6.67 12.87
N GLY A 38 -9.83 7.77 12.21
CA GLY A 38 -9.46 8.03 10.82
C GLY A 38 -10.37 7.37 9.76
N VAL A 39 -10.12 7.75 8.51
CA VAL A 39 -10.90 7.35 7.33
C VAL A 39 -10.06 6.44 6.45
N TRP A 40 -10.66 5.35 5.99
CA TRP A 40 -10.05 4.49 4.99
C TRP A 40 -9.94 5.20 3.65
N GLY A 41 -8.75 5.21 3.09
CA GLY A 41 -8.53 5.59 1.70
C GLY A 41 -9.03 4.56 0.71
N GLU A 42 -8.83 4.86 -0.57
CA GLU A 42 -9.03 3.90 -1.64
C GLU A 42 -7.94 2.82 -1.61
N MET A 43 -8.31 1.61 -2.02
CA MET A 43 -7.32 0.55 -2.27
C MET A 43 -6.57 0.88 -3.57
N GLU A 44 -5.27 1.13 -3.47
CA GLU A 44 -4.41 1.31 -4.64
C GLU A 44 -3.66 0.03 -4.96
N LEU A 45 -3.71 -0.37 -6.23
CA LEU A 45 -3.10 -1.61 -6.73
C LEU A 45 -1.91 -1.30 -7.63
N CYS A 46 -0.87 -2.12 -7.51
CA CYS A 46 0.25 -2.14 -8.44
C CYS A 46 -0.25 -2.28 -9.89
N PRO A 47 0.55 -1.83 -10.88
CA PRO A 47 0.24 -2.09 -12.27
C PRO A 47 -0.03 -3.58 -12.55
N PRO A 48 -0.90 -3.91 -13.51
CA PRO A 48 -1.23 -5.30 -13.83
C PRO A 48 0.01 -6.19 -14.02
N GLY A 49 0.06 -7.32 -13.30
CA GLY A 49 1.19 -8.27 -13.38
C GLY A 49 2.44 -7.85 -12.59
N SER A 50 2.34 -6.79 -11.78
CA SER A 50 3.38 -6.33 -10.87
C SER A 50 3.03 -6.61 -9.42
N PHE A 51 4.07 -6.80 -8.61
CA PHE A 51 3.95 -7.09 -7.19
C PHE A 51 4.87 -6.19 -6.38
N VAL A 52 4.54 -6.04 -5.11
CA VAL A 52 5.32 -5.22 -4.19
C VAL A 52 6.66 -5.90 -3.91
N TYR A 53 7.74 -5.13 -3.96
CA TYR A 53 9.09 -5.60 -3.64
C TYR A 53 9.83 -4.66 -2.69
N GLY A 54 9.22 -3.57 -2.25
CA GLY A 54 9.85 -2.61 -1.34
C GLY A 54 8.89 -1.52 -0.91
N MET A 55 9.38 -0.60 -0.09
CA MET A 55 8.60 0.53 0.42
C MET A 55 9.48 1.69 0.86
N ARG A 56 8.86 2.84 1.08
CA ARG A 56 9.36 3.91 1.96
C ARG A 56 8.24 4.47 2.81
N LEU A 57 8.59 5.05 3.95
CA LEU A 57 7.65 5.62 4.90
C LEU A 57 7.73 7.15 4.89
N LYS A 58 6.60 7.80 5.13
CA LYS A 58 6.51 9.23 5.43
C LYS A 58 6.41 9.40 6.94
N VAL A 59 7.41 10.03 7.53
CA VAL A 59 7.54 10.27 8.98
C VAL A 59 8.07 11.68 9.22
N HIS A 60 7.91 12.23 10.41
CA HIS A 60 8.64 13.44 10.80
C HIS A 60 10.14 13.14 10.91
N GLN A 61 10.97 14.10 10.52
CA GLN A 61 12.41 14.01 10.79
C GLN A 61 12.64 14.44 12.24
N ASP A 62 13.39 13.66 13.00
CA ASP A 62 13.80 13.92 14.39
C ASP A 62 14.18 15.40 14.61
N GLN A 63 13.28 16.19 15.23
CA GLN A 63 13.49 17.59 15.60
C GLN A 63 14.00 17.73 17.04
N GLY A 64 14.19 16.61 17.76
CA GLY A 64 14.79 16.56 19.09
C GLY A 64 13.78 16.26 20.20
N ALA A 65 14.26 16.28 21.45
CA ALA A 65 13.62 15.59 22.59
C ALA A 65 12.23 16.11 23.09
N PHE A 66 11.57 17.03 22.38
CA PHE A 66 10.37 17.74 22.89
C PHE A 66 9.23 17.95 21.88
N GLU A 67 9.34 17.50 20.63
CA GLU A 67 8.21 17.50 19.68
C GLU A 67 7.74 16.06 19.44
N ASP A 68 6.44 15.87 19.18
CA ASP A 68 5.87 14.57 18.81
C ASP A 68 6.31 14.22 17.38
N ASP A 69 7.56 13.81 17.27
CA ASP A 69 8.28 13.55 16.02
C ASP A 69 7.94 12.17 15.41
N THR A 70 6.89 11.48 15.86
CA THR A 70 7.04 10.03 16.07
C THR A 70 6.00 9.13 15.38
N ALA A 71 4.96 9.69 14.74
CA ALA A 71 3.92 8.89 14.10
C ALA A 71 4.18 8.63 12.60
N LEU A 72 3.80 7.43 12.14
CA LEU A 72 3.77 7.07 10.72
C LEU A 72 2.65 7.85 10.04
N ASN A 73 2.98 8.58 8.97
CA ASN A 73 2.02 9.42 8.26
C ASN A 73 1.69 8.89 6.87
N GLY A 74 2.50 8.00 6.31
CA GLY A 74 2.24 7.46 4.99
C GLY A 74 3.16 6.31 4.62
N ILE A 75 2.68 5.50 3.68
CA ILE A 75 3.41 4.36 3.15
C ILE A 75 3.31 4.45 1.63
N GLU A 76 4.46 4.41 0.97
CA GLU A 76 4.53 4.22 -0.48
C GLU A 76 5.20 2.89 -0.77
N LEU A 77 4.54 2.05 -1.56
CA LEU A 77 5.03 0.73 -1.96
C LEU A 77 5.67 0.79 -3.34
N LEU A 78 6.78 0.07 -3.50
CA LEU A 78 7.44 -0.14 -4.79
C LEU A 78 6.89 -1.40 -5.45
N CYS A 79 6.45 -1.27 -6.70
CA CYS A 79 5.93 -2.34 -7.54
C CYS A 79 6.89 -2.65 -8.68
N ILE A 80 7.09 -3.93 -8.99
CA ILE A 80 7.84 -4.37 -10.17
C ILE A 80 7.17 -5.57 -10.83
N SER A 81 7.23 -5.63 -12.17
CA SER A 81 6.67 -6.74 -12.93
C SER A 81 7.42 -8.06 -12.65
N GLY A 82 6.70 -9.19 -12.70
CA GLY A 82 7.29 -10.52 -12.54
C GLY A 82 8.42 -10.83 -13.53
N ALA A 83 8.32 -10.29 -14.75
CA ALA A 83 9.33 -10.41 -15.79
C ALA A 83 10.58 -9.57 -15.48
N ALA A 84 10.39 -8.33 -15.03
CA ALA A 84 11.46 -7.40 -14.72
C ALA A 84 12.27 -7.80 -13.48
N SER A 85 11.63 -8.35 -12.45
CA SER A 85 12.33 -8.86 -11.25
C SER A 85 13.40 -9.90 -11.61
N LYS A 86 13.12 -10.79 -12.57
CA LYS A 86 14.09 -11.80 -13.05
C LYS A 86 15.27 -11.18 -13.82
N GLN A 87 15.16 -9.93 -14.24
CA GLN A 87 16.11 -9.23 -15.11
C GLN A 87 16.74 -8.00 -14.45
N ARG A 88 16.60 -7.78 -13.12
CA ARG A 88 17.21 -6.63 -12.42
C ARG A 88 18.71 -6.50 -12.62
N ASN A 89 19.43 -7.61 -12.83
CA ASN A 89 20.86 -7.62 -13.15
C ASN A 89 21.20 -7.27 -14.61
N ASN A 90 20.20 -7.15 -15.50
CA ASN A 90 20.34 -6.73 -16.89
C ASN A 90 19.37 -5.57 -17.18
N THR A 91 19.66 -4.41 -16.58
CA THR A 91 18.86 -3.18 -16.67
C THR A 91 18.65 -2.67 -18.09
N ALA A 92 19.45 -3.10 -19.08
CA ALA A 92 19.27 -2.76 -20.48
C ALA A 92 17.95 -3.30 -21.10
N SER A 93 17.32 -4.28 -20.45
CA SER A 93 16.03 -4.85 -20.86
C SER A 93 14.82 -4.27 -20.11
N LEU A 94 15.04 -3.42 -19.11
CA LEU A 94 13.98 -2.87 -18.27
C LEU A 94 13.51 -1.51 -18.79
N THR A 95 12.21 -1.28 -18.70
CA THR A 95 11.54 -0.05 -19.12
C THR A 95 10.88 0.63 -17.92
N ARG A 96 10.48 1.90 -18.08
CA ARG A 96 9.76 2.62 -17.01
C ARG A 96 8.42 1.96 -16.68
N GLN A 97 7.84 1.22 -17.62
CA GLN A 97 6.58 0.49 -17.46
C GLN A 97 6.70 -0.73 -16.55
N ASP A 98 7.92 -1.20 -16.29
CA ASP A 98 8.18 -2.34 -15.42
C ASP A 98 8.12 -1.99 -13.93
N PHE A 99 8.16 -0.69 -13.60
CA PHE A 99 8.17 -0.16 -12.25
C PHE A 99 6.94 0.71 -11.99
N GLY A 100 6.48 0.72 -10.75
CA GLY A 100 5.45 1.63 -10.29
C GLY A 100 5.59 1.91 -8.80
N THR A 101 4.92 2.96 -8.34
CA THR A 101 4.65 3.17 -6.91
C THR A 101 3.16 3.26 -6.69
N VAL A 102 2.72 2.85 -5.50
CA VAL A 102 1.33 2.98 -5.06
C VAL A 102 1.29 3.42 -3.61
N SER A 103 0.30 4.23 -3.27
CA SER A 103 0.08 4.74 -1.92
C SER A 103 -1.40 5.04 -1.74
N SER A 104 -2.02 4.58 -0.65
CA SER A 104 -3.41 4.94 -0.37
C SER A 104 -3.49 6.36 0.23
N SER A 105 -4.37 6.61 1.20
CA SER A 105 -4.39 7.88 1.92
C SER A 105 -3.06 8.12 2.65
N VAL A 106 -2.56 9.35 2.57
CA VAL A 106 -1.29 9.78 3.18
C VAL A 106 -1.55 11.06 3.97
N GLY A 107 -1.08 11.09 5.21
CA GLY A 107 -1.07 12.28 6.06
C GLY A 107 -0.19 13.37 5.48
N HIS A 108 -0.56 14.62 5.74
CA HIS A 108 0.09 15.78 5.12
C HIS A 108 1.44 16.13 5.76
N LYS A 109 1.72 15.66 6.99
CA LYS A 109 2.94 15.97 7.74
C LYS A 109 4.11 15.02 7.49
N GLY A 110 5.33 15.50 7.75
CA GLY A 110 6.58 14.74 7.58
C GLY A 110 7.03 14.59 6.13
N ASP A 111 8.09 13.82 5.91
CA ASP A 111 8.70 13.61 4.59
C ASP A 111 8.91 12.12 4.30
N PHE A 112 8.85 11.76 3.03
CA PHE A 112 9.17 10.40 2.59
C PHE A 112 10.67 10.16 2.72
N GLY A 113 11.04 9.12 3.46
CA GLY A 113 12.41 8.68 3.65
C GLY A 113 12.97 7.87 2.48
N LEU A 114 14.00 7.08 2.79
CA LEU A 114 14.66 6.18 1.83
C LEU A 114 13.84 4.92 1.57
N PHE A 115 14.03 4.35 0.38
CA PHE A 115 13.46 3.05 0.04
C PHE A 115 14.24 1.90 0.72
N VAL A 116 13.49 0.88 1.13
CA VAL A 116 13.98 -0.44 1.49
C VAL A 116 13.37 -1.47 0.55
N GLU A 117 14.18 -2.43 0.08
CA GLU A 117 13.81 -3.35 -0.99
C GLU A 117 14.16 -4.80 -0.66
N CYS A 118 13.32 -5.71 -1.12
CA CYS A 118 13.56 -7.14 -1.05
C CYS A 118 14.73 -7.51 -1.96
N PRO A 119 15.64 -8.37 -1.48
CA PRO A 119 16.68 -8.91 -2.34
C PRO A 119 16.06 -9.69 -3.50
N ASP A 120 16.75 -9.70 -4.64
CA ASP A 120 16.35 -10.51 -5.78
C ASP A 120 16.29 -12.01 -5.45
N PRO A 121 15.33 -12.78 -6.00
CA PRO A 121 14.22 -12.38 -6.88
C PRO A 121 12.89 -12.20 -6.13
N TRP A 122 12.93 -11.83 -4.85
CA TRP A 122 11.81 -11.96 -3.93
C TRP A 122 10.82 -10.80 -4.01
N PHE A 123 9.55 -11.13 -3.72
CA PHE A 123 8.43 -10.20 -3.64
C PHE A 123 7.79 -10.29 -2.26
N VAL A 124 7.14 -9.22 -1.84
CA VAL A 124 6.49 -9.18 -0.54
C VAL A 124 5.31 -10.16 -0.51
N ASN A 125 5.30 -11.02 0.51
CA ASN A 125 4.26 -12.03 0.73
C ASN A 125 3.44 -11.76 2.00
N GLY A 126 3.81 -10.79 2.81
CA GLY A 126 3.09 -10.43 4.03
C GLY A 126 3.67 -9.21 4.72
N PHE A 127 3.07 -8.83 5.85
CA PHE A 127 3.50 -7.70 6.63
C PHE A 127 3.25 -7.88 8.14
N GLN A 128 3.89 -7.02 8.92
CA GLN A 128 3.55 -6.73 10.31
C GLN A 128 3.43 -5.22 10.47
N PHE A 129 2.48 -4.79 11.28
CA PHE A 129 2.32 -3.40 11.66
C PHE A 129 2.87 -3.19 13.07
N ARG A 130 3.34 -1.98 13.37
CA ARG A 130 3.81 -1.63 14.72
C ARG A 130 2.97 -0.49 15.24
N SER A 131 2.40 -0.68 16.42
CA SER A 131 1.63 0.34 17.11
C SER A 131 1.65 0.02 18.61
N GLU A 132 1.32 1.01 19.43
CA GLU A 132 1.17 0.81 20.87
C GLU A 132 -0.15 0.09 21.16
N ARG A 133 -0.13 -0.75 22.20
CA ARG A 133 -1.25 -1.61 22.53
C ARG A 133 -2.20 -0.90 23.50
N PRO A 134 -3.48 -0.69 23.14
CA PRO A 134 -4.44 -0.02 24.02
C PRO A 134 -4.61 -0.75 25.37
N ASP A 135 -4.44 -2.07 25.40
CA ASP A 135 -4.58 -2.91 26.59
C ASP A 135 -3.47 -2.71 27.64
N LEU A 136 -2.34 -2.08 27.28
CA LEU A 136 -1.21 -1.87 28.18
C LEU A 136 -1.16 -0.47 28.83
N ILE A 137 -1.88 0.52 28.29
CA ILE A 137 -1.75 1.94 28.70
C ILE A 137 -3.01 2.47 29.42
N GLY A 138 -4.11 1.72 29.40
CA GLY A 138 -5.33 2.06 30.15
C GLY A 138 -6.16 3.18 29.51
N PRO A 139 -7.28 3.59 30.12
CA PRO A 139 -8.34 4.38 29.47
C PRO A 139 -8.01 5.87 29.22
N LEU A 140 -6.74 6.29 29.33
CA LEU A 140 -6.29 7.68 29.19
C LEU A 140 -5.17 7.88 28.16
N GLY A 141 -4.67 6.81 27.51
CA GLY A 141 -3.63 6.90 26.46
C GLY A 141 -4.26 7.04 25.08
N ASP A 142 -3.83 8.05 24.31
CA ASP A 142 -4.23 8.29 22.91
C ASP A 142 -3.27 7.58 21.93
N ASP A 143 -2.88 6.36 22.28
CA ASP A 143 -1.69 5.73 21.70
C ASP A 143 -2.09 4.66 20.68
N THR A 144 -2.76 5.09 19.60
CA THR A 144 -3.28 4.18 18.56
C THR A 144 -2.78 4.46 17.14
N ALA A 145 -1.80 5.35 17.01
CA ALA A 145 -1.13 5.62 15.74
C ALA A 145 -0.17 4.47 15.37
N GLY A 146 0.05 4.31 14.07
CA GLY A 146 1.09 3.48 13.51
C GLY A 146 2.46 4.09 13.76
N ASN A 147 3.41 3.24 14.14
CA ASN A 147 4.80 3.64 14.40
C ASN A 147 5.74 3.13 13.32
N ASN A 148 5.50 1.92 12.80
CA ASN A 148 6.35 1.31 11.78
C ASN A 148 5.63 0.15 11.07
N ILE A 149 6.26 -0.38 10.02
CA ILE A 149 5.82 -1.56 9.28
C ILE A 149 7.03 -2.44 8.93
N ARG A 150 6.82 -3.76 8.93
CA ARG A 150 7.73 -4.75 8.35
C ARG A 150 7.08 -5.40 7.15
N LEU A 151 7.81 -5.54 6.06
CA LEU A 151 7.43 -6.37 4.92
C LEU A 151 8.17 -7.69 4.96
N ILE A 152 7.47 -8.78 4.66
CA ILE A 152 8.04 -10.13 4.61
C ILE A 152 8.27 -10.45 3.14
N CYS A 153 9.51 -10.74 2.74
CA CYS A 153 9.89 -10.99 1.34
C CYS A 153 9.81 -12.48 0.97
N ASN A 154 10.00 -13.38 1.94
CA ASN A 154 10.08 -14.81 1.71
C ASN A 154 9.83 -15.58 3.02
N ASP A 155 9.07 -16.67 2.94
CA ASP A 155 8.80 -17.59 4.05
C ASP A 155 9.98 -18.52 4.40
N VAL A 156 10.95 -18.69 3.49
CA VAL A 156 12.05 -19.65 3.69
C VAL A 156 13.17 -19.08 4.56
N ASP A 157 13.56 -17.83 4.32
CA ASP A 157 14.72 -17.21 4.98
C ASP A 157 14.35 -16.09 5.97
N PHE A 158 13.05 -15.91 6.23
CA PHE A 158 12.50 -14.82 7.09
C PHE A 158 13.09 -13.45 6.77
N THR A 159 13.36 -13.18 5.50
CA THR A 159 13.86 -11.87 5.08
C THR A 159 12.76 -10.84 5.28
N VAL A 160 12.97 -9.97 6.27
CA VAL A 160 12.07 -8.88 6.61
C VAL A 160 12.70 -7.53 6.28
N LEU A 161 11.93 -6.64 5.70
CA LEU A 161 12.28 -5.23 5.52
C LEU A 161 11.58 -4.44 6.60
N GLU A 162 12.33 -3.96 7.58
CA GLU A 162 11.81 -2.99 8.54
C GLU A 162 11.90 -1.59 7.93
N GLY A 163 10.80 -0.84 8.02
CA GLY A 163 10.78 0.54 7.57
C GLY A 163 11.53 1.47 8.53
N TYR A 164 11.82 2.67 8.04
CA TYR A 164 12.43 3.74 8.84
C TYR A 164 11.38 4.51 9.67
N GLY A 165 10.48 3.76 10.32
CA GLY A 165 9.56 4.27 11.32
C GLY A 165 10.18 4.17 12.72
N THR A 166 9.37 4.35 13.74
CA THR A 166 9.86 4.50 15.11
C THR A 166 9.98 3.16 15.85
N GLY A 167 10.71 3.21 16.96
CA GLY A 167 11.03 2.09 17.81
C GLY A 167 9.95 1.73 18.83
N TRP A 168 8.80 2.41 18.81
CA TRP A 168 7.80 2.38 19.87
C TRP A 168 6.66 1.41 19.57
N GLY A 169 6.05 0.85 20.62
CA GLY A 169 5.00 -0.16 20.52
C GLY A 169 5.47 -1.56 20.12
N ASP A 170 4.49 -2.43 19.92
CA ASP A 170 4.67 -3.85 19.64
C ASP A 170 4.34 -4.17 18.17
N TRP A 171 5.00 -5.20 17.64
CA TRP A 171 4.66 -5.75 16.33
C TRP A 171 3.38 -6.58 16.43
N THR A 172 2.49 -6.43 15.46
CA THR A 172 1.32 -7.31 15.28
C THR A 172 1.76 -8.72 14.85
N ALA A 173 0.81 -9.66 14.90
CA ALA A 173 1.00 -10.96 14.26
C ALA A 173 1.26 -10.80 12.75
N GLU A 174 2.07 -11.70 12.18
CA GLU A 174 2.31 -11.72 10.74
C GLU A 174 1.01 -12.00 9.98
N LEU A 175 0.69 -11.14 9.03
CA LEU A 175 -0.36 -11.38 8.04
C LEU A 175 0.30 -11.71 6.72
N LYS A 176 -0.03 -12.87 6.16
CA LYS A 176 0.57 -13.39 4.93
C LYS A 176 -0.48 -13.74 3.91
N CYS A 177 -0.17 -13.42 2.66
CA CYS A 177 -0.95 -13.88 1.53
C CYS A 177 -0.99 -15.41 1.50
N PRO A 178 -2.14 -16.00 1.11
CA PRO A 178 -2.21 -17.42 0.80
C PRO A 178 -1.15 -17.86 -0.22
N ARG A 179 -0.82 -19.16 -0.19
CA ARG A 179 0.17 -19.75 -1.11
C ARG A 179 -0.22 -19.46 -2.56
N GLY A 180 0.74 -18.95 -3.33
CA GLY A 180 0.55 -18.61 -4.74
C GLY A 180 0.14 -17.16 -5.00
N LEU A 181 -0.13 -16.38 -3.94
CA LEU A 181 -0.41 -14.95 -4.04
C LEU A 181 0.78 -14.12 -3.53
N ARG A 182 0.84 -12.84 -3.91
CA ARG A 182 1.79 -11.83 -3.43
C ARG A 182 1.09 -10.51 -3.18
N ILE A 183 1.69 -9.67 -2.34
CA ILE A 183 1.17 -8.34 -2.09
C ILE A 183 1.24 -7.52 -3.39
N CYS A 184 0.12 -6.90 -3.74
CA CYS A 184 -0.05 -6.13 -4.96
C CYS A 184 -0.81 -4.82 -4.72
N GLY A 185 -1.12 -4.47 -3.48
CA GLY A 185 -1.86 -3.25 -3.21
C GLY A 185 -1.91 -2.89 -1.74
N ILE A 186 -2.31 -1.66 -1.48
CA ILE A 186 -2.38 -1.08 -0.15
C ILE A 186 -3.63 -0.21 0.01
N GLN A 187 -4.20 -0.26 1.20
CA GLN A 187 -5.21 0.65 1.66
C GLN A 187 -4.83 1.10 3.06
N THR A 188 -4.85 2.40 3.34
CA THR A 188 -4.47 2.94 4.66
C THR A 188 -5.65 3.65 5.30
N ARG A 189 -5.69 3.64 6.63
CA ARG A 189 -6.62 4.42 7.43
C ARG A 189 -5.86 5.59 8.04
N VAL A 190 -6.27 6.80 7.70
CA VAL A 190 -5.57 8.03 8.11
C VAL A 190 -6.55 9.00 8.75
N GLU A 191 -6.14 9.60 9.87
CA GLU A 191 -6.87 10.70 10.51
C GLU A 191 -6.58 12.03 9.82
N GLY A 192 -7.58 12.91 9.74
CA GLY A 192 -7.43 14.26 9.22
C GLY A 192 -6.85 14.41 7.80
N PRO A 193 -7.07 13.52 6.81
CA PRO A 193 -6.35 13.56 5.52
C PRO A 193 -6.53 14.85 4.71
N ASN A 194 -7.48 15.73 5.11
CA ASN A 194 -7.82 16.98 4.46
C ASN A 194 -7.31 18.25 5.18
N GLY A 195 -6.31 18.12 6.07
CA GLY A 195 -5.60 19.28 6.64
C GLY A 195 -5.92 19.62 8.08
N ASP A 196 -6.38 18.65 8.87
CA ASP A 196 -6.36 18.76 10.34
C ASP A 196 -4.91 18.65 10.83
N ASP A 197 -4.60 19.18 12.01
CA ASP A 197 -3.25 19.21 12.60
C ASP A 197 -2.75 17.84 13.05
N ASP A 198 -3.67 16.94 13.44
CA ASP A 198 -3.39 15.59 13.92
C ASP A 198 -3.62 14.56 12.80
N THR A 199 -2.70 14.49 11.83
CA THR A 199 -2.76 13.43 10.82
C THR A 199 -1.80 12.30 11.15
N THR A 200 -2.34 11.13 11.44
CA THR A 200 -1.59 9.91 11.72
C THR A 200 -2.19 8.73 10.94
N LEU A 201 -1.35 7.78 10.53
CA LEU A 201 -1.78 6.52 9.93
C LEU A 201 -2.09 5.54 11.05
N ASN A 202 -3.35 5.14 11.16
CA ASN A 202 -3.83 4.29 12.26
C ASN A 202 -3.88 2.81 11.91
N ASP A 203 -4.09 2.49 10.63
CA ASP A 203 -4.19 1.10 10.19
C ASP A 203 -3.90 0.94 8.69
N LEU A 204 -3.70 -0.29 8.25
CA LEU A 204 -3.55 -0.63 6.84
C LEU A 204 -4.07 -2.02 6.49
N ASN A 205 -4.65 -2.13 5.29
CA ASN A 205 -4.92 -3.39 4.62
C ASN A 205 -3.96 -3.56 3.45
N MET A 206 -3.69 -4.82 3.09
CA MET A 206 -2.93 -5.13 1.88
C MET A 206 -3.69 -6.08 0.95
N GLY A 207 -3.67 -5.78 -0.34
CA GLY A 207 -4.22 -6.64 -1.37
C GLY A 207 -3.23 -7.73 -1.77
N CYS A 208 -3.72 -8.96 -1.91
CA CYS A 208 -2.99 -10.11 -2.46
C CYS A 208 -3.52 -10.43 -3.86
N CYS A 209 -2.60 -10.59 -4.81
CA CYS A 209 -2.90 -10.95 -6.20
C CYS A 209 -2.19 -12.25 -6.61
N THR A 210 -2.79 -12.96 -7.55
CA THR A 210 -2.26 -14.20 -8.12
C THR A 210 -0.95 -13.96 -8.85
N VAL A 211 0.05 -14.80 -8.54
CA VAL A 211 1.29 -14.90 -9.33
C VAL A 211 0.96 -15.71 -10.59
N GLY A 212 0.93 -15.04 -11.74
CA GLY A 212 0.69 -15.64 -13.05
C GLY A 212 1.82 -16.54 -13.55
#